data_AF-A0A0D2LRY8-F1
#
_entry.id   AF-A0A0D2LRY8-F1
#
_cell.length_a   1.000
_cell.length_b   1.000
_cell.length_c   1.000
_cell.angle_alpha   90.00
_cell.angle_beta   90.00
_cell.angle_gamma   90.00
#
_symmetry.space_group_name_H-M   'P 1'
#
loop_
_entity.id
_entity.type
_entity.pdbx_description
1 polymer ?
#
loop_
_entity_poly.entity_id
_entity_poly.type
_entity_poly.pdbx_seq_one_letter_code
_entity_poly.pdbx_strand_id
1 'polypeptide(L)'
;MLLAVIRTTYTQATTLPWRMPAPHRGASQQQQQQQQEQQRWGHPSLLGSTAAWAAPGGPWQQHARRGMFIQTQPTPNPQSLMFVPGKPVMQSGSFEFASARAAMASPLAKRLFAIDGVTGIFYGSDFVTVTKSDDVAWAVLKPQVFAAIMDHYTAGDPLFTDEKTLAASDTAIHEDDDEVRAHARC
;
A
#
# COMPACT_ATOMS: atom_id res chain seq x y z
N MET A 1 -8.81 -64.27 -35.12
CA MET A 1 -7.71 -64.51 -36.07
C MET A 1 -7.92 -63.64 -37.30
N LEU A 2 -7.23 -62.49 -37.40
CA LEU A 2 -6.40 -62.10 -38.56
C LEU A 2 -5.86 -60.67 -38.31
N LEU A 3 -4.54 -60.60 -38.27
CA LEU A 3 -3.68 -59.41 -38.19
C LEU A 3 -3.25 -59.00 -39.60
N ALA A 4 -3.10 -57.69 -39.87
CA ALA A 4 -2.13 -57.05 -40.78
C ALA A 4 -2.46 -55.55 -40.85
N VAL A 5 -1.79 -54.62 -40.17
CA VAL A 5 -0.43 -54.08 -40.40
C VAL A 5 -0.14 -53.77 -41.86
N ILE A 6 -0.34 -52.51 -42.28
CA ILE A 6 0.49 -51.86 -43.31
C ILE A 6 0.71 -50.39 -42.92
N ARG A 7 1.92 -50.12 -42.44
CA ARG A 7 2.55 -48.79 -42.37
C ARG A 7 2.83 -48.32 -43.81
N THR A 8 2.41 -47.12 -44.18
CA THR A 8 2.85 -46.48 -45.42
C THR A 8 3.25 -45.03 -45.16
N THR A 9 4.55 -44.89 -44.94
CA THR A 9 5.46 -43.81 -45.37
C THR A 9 4.95 -42.37 -45.51
N TYR A 10 5.41 -41.58 -44.53
CA TYR A 10 5.72 -40.15 -44.51
C TYR A 10 6.17 -39.58 -45.88
N THR A 11 5.41 -38.64 -46.42
CA THR A 11 5.76 -37.86 -47.61
C THR A 11 6.47 -36.57 -47.19
N GLN A 12 7.77 -36.48 -47.49
CA GLN A 12 8.55 -35.24 -47.40
C GLN A 12 8.20 -34.33 -48.58
N ALA A 13 7.88 -33.07 -48.30
CA ALA A 13 7.68 -32.04 -49.31
C ALA A 13 8.67 -30.88 -49.11
N THR A 14 9.63 -30.82 -50.04
CA THR A 14 10.05 -29.64 -50.79
C THR A 14 10.64 -28.43 -50.04
N THR A 15 11.96 -28.35 -50.20
CA THR A 15 12.83 -27.17 -50.12
C THR A 15 12.38 -26.03 -51.05
N LEU A 16 12.35 -24.80 -50.52
CA LEU A 16 12.37 -23.56 -51.30
C LEU A 16 13.57 -22.69 -50.86
N PRO A 17 14.41 -22.20 -51.79
CA PRO A 17 15.55 -21.35 -51.50
C PRO A 17 15.17 -19.86 -51.64
N TRP A 18 15.23 -19.11 -50.54
CA TRP A 18 15.30 -17.64 -50.58
C TRP A 18 16.09 -17.15 -49.36
N ARG A 19 17.33 -16.70 -49.57
CA ARG A 19 17.77 -15.30 -49.73
C ARG A 19 17.98 -14.60 -48.38
N MET A 20 19.21 -14.72 -47.89
CA MET A 20 19.73 -13.95 -46.76
C MET A 20 19.75 -12.44 -47.07
N PRO A 21 19.24 -11.57 -46.18
CA PRO A 21 19.54 -10.14 -46.23
C PRO A 21 20.93 -9.86 -45.64
N ALA A 22 21.70 -9.04 -46.35
CA ALA A 22 23.03 -8.58 -45.95
C ALA A 22 23.01 -7.79 -44.62
N PRO A 23 24.09 -7.83 -43.82
CA PRO A 23 24.16 -7.16 -42.54
C PRO A 23 24.12 -5.63 -42.72
N HIS A 24 23.17 -5.01 -42.04
CA HIS A 24 22.97 -3.57 -42.04
C HIS A 24 24.12 -2.91 -41.27
N ARG A 25 24.79 -1.97 -41.93
CA ARG A 25 25.94 -1.18 -41.46
C ARG A 25 25.54 -0.15 -40.38
N GLY A 26 24.72 -0.53 -39.41
CA GLY A 26 24.09 0.35 -38.42
C GLY A 26 24.42 0.05 -36.96
N ALA A 27 24.97 -1.13 -36.64
CA ALA A 27 25.23 -1.52 -35.24
C ALA A 27 26.32 -0.68 -34.55
N SER A 28 27.32 -0.20 -35.30
CA SER A 28 28.47 0.51 -34.74
C SER A 28 28.17 1.95 -34.32
N GLN A 29 27.22 2.64 -34.96
CA GLN A 29 26.83 4.00 -34.55
C GLN A 29 26.01 3.99 -33.25
N GLN A 30 25.08 3.03 -33.12
CA GLN A 30 24.27 2.88 -31.90
C GLN A 30 25.13 2.50 -30.68
N GLN A 31 26.14 1.66 -30.89
CA GLN A 31 27.05 1.25 -29.83
C GLN A 31 28.00 2.38 -29.39
N GLN A 32 28.39 3.28 -30.30
CA GLN A 32 29.12 4.51 -29.96
C GLN A 32 28.26 5.50 -29.16
N GLN A 33 26.98 5.64 -29.49
CA GLN A 33 26.07 6.53 -28.75
C GLN A 33 25.83 6.02 -27.32
N GLN A 34 25.65 4.71 -27.13
CA GLN A 34 25.56 4.11 -25.79
C GLN A 34 26.83 4.29 -24.96
N GLN A 35 28.03 4.24 -25.55
CA GLN A 35 29.27 4.50 -24.83
C GLN A 35 29.41 5.97 -24.40
N GLN A 36 28.98 6.93 -25.22
CA GLN A 36 28.99 8.35 -24.84
C GLN A 36 28.00 8.65 -23.70
N GLU A 37 26.81 8.04 -23.71
CA GLU A 37 25.84 8.20 -22.63
C GLU A 37 26.33 7.63 -21.29
N GLN A 38 27.12 6.55 -21.31
CA GLN A 38 27.74 6.01 -20.10
C GLN A 38 28.81 6.94 -19.52
N GLN A 39 29.60 7.63 -20.37
CA GLN A 39 30.59 8.60 -19.89
C GLN A 39 29.96 9.91 -19.40
N ARG A 40 28.77 10.29 -19.91
CA ARG A 40 28.04 11.48 -19.46
C ARG A 40 27.62 11.43 -17.98
N TRP A 41 27.37 10.23 -17.45
CA TRP A 41 26.95 10.02 -16.06
C TRP A 41 28.07 9.48 -15.16
N GLY A 42 29.28 9.34 -15.68
CA GLY A 42 30.46 8.90 -14.93
C GLY A 42 31.23 10.07 -14.33
N HIS A 43 31.30 10.09 -12.99
CA HIS A 43 32.17 10.88 -12.10
C HIS A 43 31.70 12.29 -11.69
N PRO A 44 31.45 12.51 -10.38
CA PRO A 44 31.92 13.70 -9.72
C PRO A 44 33.35 13.44 -9.22
N SER A 45 34.34 13.95 -9.96
CA SER A 45 35.67 14.16 -9.40
C SER A 45 35.56 15.14 -8.25
N LEU A 46 35.93 14.65 -7.08
CA LEU A 46 36.32 15.42 -5.91
C LEU A 46 37.38 16.44 -6.33
N LEU A 47 37.12 17.73 -6.13
CA LEU A 47 38.12 18.77 -5.89
C LEU A 47 37.41 20.09 -5.54
N GLY A 48 37.63 20.56 -4.31
CA GLY A 48 37.63 21.99 -3.99
C GLY A 48 36.31 22.60 -3.49
N SER A 49 36.09 22.57 -2.19
CA SER A 49 35.46 23.69 -1.48
C SER A 49 35.89 23.71 -0.02
N THR A 50 37.02 24.38 0.22
CA THR A 50 37.36 24.92 1.53
C THR A 50 36.51 26.17 1.78
N ALA A 51 36.03 26.33 3.01
CA ALA A 51 35.28 27.47 3.58
C ALA A 51 33.75 27.44 3.49
N ALA A 52 33.13 26.81 4.49
CA ALA A 52 31.88 27.30 5.07
C ALA A 52 32.11 27.48 6.57
N TRP A 53 32.38 28.72 6.96
CA TRP A 53 32.37 29.17 8.34
C TRP A 53 30.99 28.87 8.95
N ALA A 54 31.03 28.43 10.20
CA ALA A 54 29.89 28.04 10.99
C ALA A 54 28.81 29.14 11.03
N ALA A 55 27.63 28.84 10.49
CA ALA A 55 26.41 29.53 10.85
C ALA A 55 25.82 28.87 12.12
N PRO A 56 25.49 29.63 13.18
CA PRO A 56 24.78 29.08 14.33
C PRO A 56 23.38 28.64 13.88
N GLY A 57 23.00 27.44 14.32
CA GLY A 57 21.80 26.73 13.87
C GLY A 57 20.50 27.55 14.01
N GLY A 58 19.99 28.03 12.89
CA GLY A 58 18.56 28.22 12.65
C GLY A 58 17.91 26.87 12.28
N PRO A 59 16.61 26.66 12.55
CA PRO A 59 15.98 25.36 12.53
C PRO A 59 15.75 24.88 11.09
N TRP A 60 16.76 24.29 10.47
CA TRP A 60 16.62 23.49 9.26
C TRP A 60 16.15 22.08 9.61
N GLN A 61 15.20 21.95 10.54
CA GLN A 61 14.44 20.71 10.73
C GLN A 61 13.26 20.71 9.77
N GLN A 62 13.62 20.63 8.50
CA GLN A 62 12.94 19.84 7.49
C GLN A 62 11.42 20.04 7.46
N HIS A 63 11.02 21.21 6.95
CA HIS A 63 9.72 21.46 6.33
C HIS A 63 9.55 20.61 5.05
N ALA A 64 9.67 19.28 5.19
CA ALA A 64 9.53 18.28 4.14
C ALA A 64 8.68 17.09 4.65
N ARG A 65 7.51 17.37 5.25
CA ARG A 65 6.46 16.36 5.46
C ARG A 65 5.18 16.68 4.68
N ARG A 66 5.31 17.18 3.44
CA ARG A 66 4.16 17.36 2.53
C ARG A 66 3.83 16.06 1.79
N GLY A 67 3.49 15.02 2.53
CA GLY A 67 3.06 13.75 1.96
C GLY A 67 2.78 12.74 3.06
N MET A 68 1.52 12.64 3.48
CA MET A 68 1.06 11.51 4.27
C MET A 68 0.88 10.34 3.31
N PHE A 69 1.64 9.25 3.50
CA PHE A 69 1.50 8.04 2.70
C PHE A 69 0.75 6.98 3.50
N ILE A 70 -0.47 6.68 3.06
CA ILE A 70 -1.32 5.67 3.69
C ILE A 70 -1.06 4.34 2.98
N GLN A 71 -0.61 3.33 3.73
CA GLN A 71 -0.43 1.98 3.20
C GLN A 71 -1.74 1.20 3.33
N THR A 72 -1.96 0.21 2.46
CA THR A 72 -3.09 -0.72 2.59
C THR A 72 -2.58 -2.13 2.79
N GLN A 73 -3.18 -2.85 3.72
CA GLN A 73 -2.88 -4.26 3.97
C GLN A 73 -4.16 -5.09 3.81
N PRO A 74 -4.09 -6.24 3.10
CA PRO A 74 -5.22 -7.13 2.98
C PRO A 74 -5.55 -7.75 4.34
N THR A 75 -6.83 -8.02 4.57
CA THR A 75 -7.30 -8.78 5.73
C THR A 75 -7.81 -10.14 5.26
N PRO A 76 -7.95 -11.15 6.14
CA PRO A 76 -8.58 -12.42 5.76
C PRO A 76 -10.03 -12.25 5.30
N ASN A 77 -10.70 -11.15 5.67
CA ASN A 77 -12.03 -10.80 5.17
C ASN A 77 -11.92 -9.99 3.87
N PRO A 78 -12.39 -10.48 2.71
CA PRO A 78 -12.33 -9.73 1.44
C PRO A 78 -13.16 -8.43 1.46
N GLN A 79 -14.15 -8.33 2.36
CA GLN A 79 -14.95 -7.13 2.56
C GLN A 79 -14.27 -6.09 3.45
N SER A 80 -13.15 -6.42 4.09
CA SER A 80 -12.43 -5.51 4.98
C SER A 80 -11.02 -5.24 4.47
N LEU A 81 -10.62 -3.98 4.53
CA LEU A 81 -9.27 -3.56 4.16
C LEU A 81 -8.68 -2.67 5.25
N MET A 82 -7.43 -2.93 5.61
CA MET A 82 -6.71 -2.18 6.63
C MET A 82 -5.90 -1.05 5.99
N PHE A 83 -6.06 0.16 6.51
CA PHE A 83 -5.38 1.37 6.08
C PHE A 83 -4.44 1.84 7.19
N VAL A 84 -3.15 1.96 6.89
CA VAL A 84 -2.09 2.33 7.83
C VAL A 84 -1.59 3.73 7.50
N PRO A 85 -2.05 4.78 8.21
CA PRO A 85 -1.67 6.18 7.97
C PRO A 85 -0.21 6.52 8.28
N GLY A 86 0.53 5.64 8.97
CA GLY A 86 1.88 5.94 9.46
C GLY A 86 1.92 6.90 10.65
N LYS A 87 0.77 7.12 11.29
CA LYS A 87 0.59 7.87 12.53
C LYS A 87 -0.26 7.03 13.48
N PRO A 88 -0.06 7.16 14.81
CA PRO A 88 -0.94 6.51 15.77
C PRO A 88 -2.37 7.04 15.57
N VAL A 89 -3.32 6.12 15.47
CA VAL A 89 -4.75 6.39 15.41
C VAL A 89 -5.27 6.42 16.85
N MET A 90 -5.19 5.30 17.57
CA MET A 90 -5.56 5.20 18.98
C MET A 90 -4.34 5.15 19.88
N GLN A 91 -4.41 5.81 21.04
CA GLN A 91 -3.33 5.76 22.04
C GLN A 91 -3.37 4.45 22.85
N SER A 92 -4.57 3.97 23.16
CA SER A 92 -4.83 2.73 23.87
C SER A 92 -6.15 2.13 23.41
N GLY A 93 -6.25 0.81 23.47
CA GLY A 93 -7.46 0.07 23.09
C GLY A 93 -7.76 0.07 21.60
N SER A 94 -8.99 -0.33 21.28
CA SER A 94 -9.56 -0.34 19.94
C SER A 94 -11.02 0.08 20.02
N PHE A 95 -11.54 0.62 18.91
CA PHE A 95 -12.93 1.06 18.85
C PHE A 95 -13.57 0.66 17.53
N GLU A 96 -14.74 0.05 17.60
CA GLU A 96 -15.52 -0.35 16.45
C GLU A 96 -16.77 0.52 16.27
N PHE A 97 -17.05 0.90 15.03
CA PHE A 97 -18.25 1.57 14.61
C PHE A 97 -19.01 0.68 13.63
N ALA A 98 -20.12 0.10 14.09
CA ALA A 98 -21.00 -0.75 13.28
C ALA A 98 -22.15 0.03 12.59
N SER A 99 -22.27 1.34 12.83
CA SER A 99 -23.31 2.17 12.20
C SER A 99 -22.93 3.64 12.10
N ALA A 100 -23.54 4.35 11.15
CA ALA A 100 -23.37 5.79 10.99
C ALA A 100 -23.76 6.59 12.25
N ARG A 101 -24.71 6.09 13.06
CA ARG A 101 -25.08 6.72 14.34
C ARG A 101 -23.95 6.63 15.35
N ALA A 102 -23.31 5.47 15.49
CA ALA A 102 -22.15 5.30 16.37
C ALA A 102 -20.96 6.16 15.89
N ALA A 103 -20.79 6.27 14.57
CA ALA A 103 -19.73 7.06 13.96
C ALA A 103 -19.79 8.57 14.26
N MET A 104 -20.94 9.09 14.70
CA MET A 104 -21.07 10.50 15.10
C MET A 104 -20.15 10.88 16.27
N ALA A 105 -19.68 9.90 17.05
CA ALA A 105 -18.71 10.14 18.11
C ALA A 105 -17.30 10.48 17.59
N SER A 106 -16.99 10.21 16.32
CA SER A 106 -15.67 10.46 15.71
C SER A 106 -15.78 11.26 14.41
N PRO A 107 -15.11 12.41 14.28
CA PRO A 107 -15.08 13.17 13.02
C PRO A 107 -14.54 12.36 11.83
N LEU A 108 -13.54 11.50 12.05
CA LEU A 108 -13.00 10.60 11.03
C LEU A 108 -14.02 9.52 10.64
N ALA A 109 -14.64 8.85 11.62
CA ALA A 109 -15.60 7.78 11.35
C ALA A 109 -16.81 8.32 10.61
N LYS A 110 -17.29 9.52 10.98
CA LYS A 110 -18.38 10.21 10.31
C LYS A 110 -18.09 10.44 8.83
N ARG A 111 -16.87 10.87 8.46
CA ARG A 111 -16.48 11.08 7.05
C ARG A 111 -16.43 9.77 6.28
N LEU A 112 -15.89 8.72 6.91
CA LEU A 112 -15.77 7.41 6.29
C LEU A 112 -17.15 6.76 6.08
N PHE A 113 -18.09 6.89 7.02
CA PHE A 113 -19.46 6.42 6.86
C PHE A 113 -20.30 7.25 5.88
N ALA A 114 -19.86 8.46 5.53
CA ALA A 114 -20.50 9.25 4.48
C ALA A 114 -20.18 8.73 3.08
N ILE A 115 -19.21 7.81 2.94
CA ILE A 115 -18.87 7.16 1.68
C ILE A 115 -19.86 6.01 1.44
N ASP A 116 -20.56 6.05 0.30
CA ASP A 116 -21.51 5.02 -0.08
C ASP A 116 -20.85 3.64 -0.19
N GLY A 117 -21.41 2.66 0.52
CA GLY A 117 -20.91 1.30 0.57
C GLY A 117 -19.96 0.99 1.72
N VAL A 118 -19.66 1.94 2.63
CA VAL A 118 -18.99 1.65 3.90
C VAL A 118 -20.01 1.17 4.93
N THR A 119 -19.78 -0.01 5.50
CA THR A 119 -20.70 -0.67 6.45
C THR A 119 -20.13 -0.76 7.86
N GLY A 120 -18.80 -0.74 8.01
CA GLY A 120 -18.14 -0.85 9.31
C GLY A 120 -16.78 -0.19 9.32
N ILE A 121 -16.37 0.29 10.49
CA ILE A 121 -15.04 0.90 10.70
C ILE A 121 -14.49 0.41 12.02
N PHE A 122 -13.23 0.01 12.03
CA PHE A 122 -12.51 -0.39 13.24
C PHE A 122 -11.21 0.40 13.36
N TYR A 123 -10.98 0.98 14.53
CA TYR A 123 -9.75 1.68 14.88
C TYR A 123 -8.86 0.80 15.74
N GLY A 124 -7.63 0.61 15.28
CA GLY A 124 -6.54 0.03 16.07
C GLY A 124 -5.54 1.10 16.52
N SER A 125 -4.39 0.65 17.03
CA SER A 125 -3.29 1.50 17.47
C SER A 125 -2.79 2.46 16.39
N ASP A 126 -2.54 1.94 15.19
CA ASP A 126 -1.84 2.61 14.10
C ASP A 126 -2.52 2.40 12.74
N PHE A 127 -3.71 1.78 12.75
CA PHE A 127 -4.46 1.44 11.55
C PHE A 127 -5.96 1.70 11.70
N VAL A 128 -6.61 1.87 10.55
CA VAL A 128 -8.06 1.96 10.40
C VAL A 128 -8.49 0.86 9.44
N THR A 129 -9.33 -0.05 9.89
CA THR A 129 -9.96 -1.05 9.01
C THR A 129 -11.32 -0.54 8.58
N VAL A 130 -11.59 -0.60 7.29
CA VAL A 130 -12.90 -0.26 6.71
C VAL A 130 -13.51 -1.53 6.15
N THR A 131 -14.77 -1.77 6.48
CA THR A 131 -15.59 -2.84 5.92
C THR A 131 -16.56 -2.23 4.91
N LYS A 132 -16.64 -2.84 3.73
CA LYS A 132 -17.54 -2.43 2.66
C LYS A 132 -18.76 -3.36 2.53
N SER A 133 -19.78 -2.91 1.82
CA SER A 133 -20.85 -3.77 1.31
C SER A 133 -20.39 -4.57 0.09
N ASP A 134 -21.11 -5.65 -0.20
CA ASP A 134 -20.85 -6.48 -1.38
C ASP A 134 -21.12 -5.75 -2.71
N ASP A 135 -21.97 -4.74 -2.70
CA ASP A 135 -22.41 -4.01 -3.91
C ASP A 135 -21.33 -3.10 -4.52
N VAL A 136 -20.27 -2.78 -3.76
CA VAL A 136 -19.25 -1.81 -4.17
C VAL A 136 -17.87 -2.46 -4.26
N ALA A 137 -17.11 -2.12 -5.29
CA ALA A 137 -15.74 -2.60 -5.48
C ALA A 137 -14.71 -1.70 -4.77
N TRP A 138 -13.64 -2.34 -4.25
CA TRP A 138 -12.54 -1.61 -3.61
C TRP A 138 -11.84 -0.59 -4.51
N ALA A 139 -11.86 -0.78 -5.84
CA ALA A 139 -11.29 0.17 -6.79
C ALA A 139 -11.96 1.55 -6.72
N VAL A 140 -13.24 1.61 -6.35
CA VAL A 140 -14.03 2.84 -6.22
C VAL A 140 -13.93 3.42 -4.80
N LEU A 141 -13.92 2.55 -3.79
CA LEU A 141 -13.85 2.96 -2.38
C LEU A 141 -12.48 3.47 -1.96
N LYS A 142 -11.39 2.83 -2.42
CA LYS A 142 -10.02 3.16 -1.99
C LYS A 142 -9.69 4.65 -2.14
N PRO A 143 -9.86 5.29 -3.31
CA PRO A 143 -9.57 6.73 -3.45
C PRO A 143 -10.36 7.61 -2.48
N GLN A 144 -11.63 7.27 -2.22
CA GLN A 144 -12.51 8.02 -1.32
C GLN A 144 -12.08 7.87 0.15
N VAL A 145 -11.76 6.64 0.57
CA VAL A 145 -11.26 6.37 1.93
C VAL A 145 -9.92 7.07 2.16
N PHE A 146 -9.01 7.05 1.19
CA PHE A 146 -7.75 7.78 1.28
C PHE A 146 -7.98 9.29 1.45
N ALA A 147 -8.88 9.88 0.65
CA ALA A 147 -9.21 11.30 0.76
C ALA A 147 -9.75 11.64 2.17
N ALA A 148 -10.73 10.86 2.67
CA ALA A 148 -11.31 11.08 3.99
C ALA A 148 -10.28 11.02 5.13
N ILE A 149 -9.36 10.05 5.08
CA ILE A 149 -8.28 9.92 6.07
C ILE A 149 -7.33 11.12 5.95
N MET A 150 -6.87 11.45 4.74
CA MET A 150 -5.97 12.59 4.52
C MET A 150 -6.58 13.91 5.00
N ASP A 151 -7.85 14.15 4.71
CA ASP A 151 -8.56 15.36 5.11
C ASP A 151 -8.67 15.48 6.63
N HIS A 152 -8.88 14.36 7.34
CA HIS A 152 -8.92 14.37 8.80
C HIS A 152 -7.58 14.77 9.41
N TYR A 153 -6.49 14.12 8.98
CA TYR A 153 -5.16 14.42 9.49
C TYR A 153 -4.60 15.77 9.03
N THR A 154 -5.11 16.31 7.92
CA THR A 154 -4.76 17.65 7.43
C THR A 154 -5.53 18.74 8.18
N ALA A 155 -6.81 18.49 8.46
CA ALA A 155 -7.62 19.39 9.28
C ALA A 155 -7.14 19.44 10.75
N GLY A 156 -6.56 18.34 11.25
CA GLY A 156 -6.07 18.26 12.63
C GLY A 156 -7.21 18.11 13.64
N ASP A 157 -8.37 17.61 13.21
CA ASP A 157 -9.52 17.38 14.08
C ASP A 157 -9.22 16.29 15.12
N PRO A 158 -9.86 16.34 16.30
CA PRO A 158 -9.73 15.27 17.29
C PRO A 158 -10.33 13.96 16.74
N LEU A 159 -9.77 12.82 17.16
CA LEU A 159 -10.29 11.51 16.74
C LEU A 159 -11.70 11.24 17.30
N PHE A 160 -12.00 11.72 18.50
CA PHE A 160 -13.31 11.61 19.13
C PHE A 160 -13.82 12.99 19.55
N THR A 161 -15.12 13.20 19.45
CA THR A 161 -15.80 14.46 19.81
C THR A 161 -16.15 14.51 21.30
N ASP A 162 -16.26 13.37 21.96
CA ASP A 162 -16.71 13.25 23.35
C ASP A 162 -15.67 12.49 24.19
N GLU A 163 -15.29 13.04 25.34
CA GLU A 163 -14.32 12.43 26.27
C GLU A 163 -14.84 11.11 26.85
N LYS A 164 -16.17 10.94 26.96
CA LYS A 164 -16.79 9.71 27.47
C LYS A 164 -16.54 8.51 26.55
N THR A 165 -16.37 8.75 25.24
CA THR A 165 -16.07 7.69 24.27
C THR A 165 -14.63 7.18 24.40
N LEU A 166 -13.67 8.05 24.77
CA LEU A 166 -12.30 7.61 25.09
C LEU A 166 -12.29 6.64 26.28
N ALA A 167 -13.03 6.97 27.35
CA ALA A 167 -13.07 6.14 28.55
C ALA A 167 -13.69 4.75 28.32
N ALA A 168 -14.64 4.63 27.37
CA ALA A 168 -15.26 3.35 27.03
C ALA A 168 -14.30 2.40 26.27
N SER A 169 -13.32 2.93 25.55
CA SER A 169 -12.34 2.12 24.81
C SER A 169 -11.33 1.42 25.71
N ASP A 170 -11.04 1.97 26.89
CA ASP A 170 -10.05 1.45 27.84
C ASP A 170 -10.56 0.19 28.57
N THR A 171 -11.89 0.01 28.65
CA THR A 171 -12.54 -1.13 29.34
C THR A 171 -13.15 -2.15 28.39
N ALA A 172 -12.81 -2.14 27.10
CA ALA A 172 -13.30 -3.14 26.15
C ALA A 172 -12.64 -4.51 26.45
N ILE A 173 -13.36 -5.35 27.21
CA ILE A 173 -12.99 -6.75 27.46
C ILE A 173 -13.14 -7.51 26.14
N HIS A 174 -12.01 -7.96 25.57
CA HIS A 174 -11.99 -8.84 24.40
C HIS A 174 -12.11 -10.30 24.86
N GLU A 175 -12.95 -11.08 24.19
CA GLU A 175 -13.29 -12.48 24.53
C GLU A 175 -12.13 -13.48 24.26
N ASP A 176 -10.95 -12.99 23.88
CA ASP A 176 -9.74 -13.78 23.55
C ASP A 176 -8.68 -13.77 24.67
N ASP A 177 -8.90 -13.05 25.79
CA ASP A 177 -7.92 -12.90 26.88
C ASP A 177 -7.97 -14.02 27.94
N ASP A 178 -8.05 -15.29 27.52
CA ASP A 178 -8.01 -16.45 28.41
C ASP A 178 -7.12 -17.59 27.84
N GLU A 179 -5.79 -17.43 27.82
CA GLU A 179 -4.87 -18.60 27.88
C GLU A 179 -4.47 -18.87 29.34
N VAL A 180 -5.35 -19.53 30.10
CA VAL A 180 -5.01 -20.09 31.41
C VAL A 180 -4.18 -21.36 31.22
N ARG A 181 -2.88 -21.22 30.94
CA ARG A 181 -1.95 -22.36 30.98
C ARG A 181 -1.52 -22.64 32.42
N ALA A 182 -2.39 -23.33 33.15
CA ALA A 182 -2.04 -23.91 34.45
C ALA A 182 -0.99 -25.01 34.26
N HIS A 183 0.29 -24.63 34.27
CA HIS A 183 1.40 -25.57 34.36
C HIS A 183 1.61 -25.97 35.83
N ALA A 184 0.77 -26.86 36.33
CA ALA A 184 1.05 -27.57 37.57
C ALA A 184 2.09 -28.66 37.27
N ARG A 185 3.36 -28.40 37.60
CA ARG A 185 4.32 -29.48 37.85
C ARG A 185 4.02 -30.03 39.23
N CYS A 186 3.65 -31.29 39.31
CA CYS A 186 3.87 -32.13 40.48
C CYS A 186 5.03 -33.07 40.16
#